data_AF-A0A067FVZ3-F1
#
_entry.id   AF-A0A067FVZ3-F1
#
_cell.length_a   1.000
_cell.length_b   1.000
_cell.length_c   1.000
_cell.angle_alpha   90.00
_cell.angle_beta   90.00
_cell.angle_gamma   90.00
#
_symmetry.space_group_name_H-M   'P 1'
#
loop_
_entity.id
_entity.type
_entity.pdbx_description
1 polymer ?
#
loop_
_entity_poly.entity_id
_entity_poly.type
_entity_poly.pdbx_seq_one_letter_code
_entity_poly.pdbx_strand_id
1 'polypeptide(L)'
;MSLLSNDIHIYFVLSFSSLFISTWQTSLKALSGAVSYIDISHHESLLVSIFGMSMWNSDPDIMDAMKGLIVSLAASDGKYVDSCLTMLVSNFTPPSYFLDKLKEPHGIERKHQVLSRVHAALKSISDLVPLAPMRLLPIVLQRMPTVHNKHERVFEILLQSFQITVLNTYKSKFAQ
;
A
#
# COMPACT_ATOMS: atom_id res chain seq x y z
N MET A 1 -6.14 -8.64 45.35
CA MET A 1 -6.44 -9.73 44.40
C MET A 1 -7.10 -9.24 43.09
N SER A 2 -7.11 -7.94 42.80
CA SER A 2 -7.81 -7.36 41.62
C SER A 2 -6.89 -6.90 40.48
N LEU A 3 -5.57 -6.81 40.69
CA LEU A 3 -4.62 -6.38 39.67
C LEU A 3 -4.23 -7.51 38.69
N LEU A 4 -4.08 -8.74 39.20
CA LEU A 4 -3.75 -9.92 38.38
C LEU A 4 -4.83 -10.31 37.36
N SER A 5 -6.11 -10.01 37.64
CA SER A 5 -7.21 -10.36 36.73
C SER A 5 -7.29 -9.45 35.50
N ASN A 6 -6.89 -8.18 35.62
CA ASN A 6 -6.85 -7.24 34.50
C ASN A 6 -5.64 -7.51 33.60
N ASP A 7 -4.49 -7.87 34.18
CA ASP A 7 -3.30 -8.21 33.41
C ASP A 7 -3.54 -9.45 32.53
N ILE A 8 -4.14 -10.52 33.05
CA ILE A 8 -4.42 -11.74 32.26
C ILE A 8 -5.38 -11.44 31.09
N HIS A 9 -6.38 -10.58 31.30
CA HIS A 9 -7.32 -10.20 30.24
C HIS A 9 -6.64 -9.34 29.16
N ILE A 10 -5.73 -8.45 29.56
CA ILE A 10 -4.91 -7.65 28.64
C ILE A 10 -3.95 -8.56 27.86
N TYR A 11 -3.24 -9.49 28.53
CA TYR A 11 -2.37 -10.46 27.87
C TYR A 11 -3.12 -11.37 26.91
N PHE A 12 -4.35 -11.80 27.24
CA PHE A 12 -5.17 -12.63 26.36
C PHE A 12 -5.63 -11.85 25.12
N VAL A 13 -6.09 -10.60 25.28
CA VAL A 13 -6.48 -9.73 24.16
C VAL A 13 -5.29 -9.35 23.29
N LEU A 14 -4.13 -9.04 23.88
CA LEU A 14 -2.88 -8.76 23.17
C LEU A 14 -2.33 -10.00 22.46
N SER A 15 -2.43 -11.18 23.08
CA SER A 15 -2.00 -12.45 22.47
C SER A 15 -2.92 -12.84 21.32
N PHE A 16 -4.24 -12.66 21.45
CA PHE A 16 -5.20 -12.96 20.40
C PHE A 16 -5.08 -11.99 19.21
N SER A 17 -4.87 -10.69 19.47
CA SER A 17 -4.59 -9.69 18.43
C SER A 17 -3.24 -9.93 17.74
N SER A 18 -2.19 -10.26 18.49
CA SER A 18 -0.88 -10.65 17.93
C SER A 18 -0.94 -11.94 17.10
N LEU A 19 -1.71 -12.93 17.54
CA LEU A 19 -1.94 -14.17 16.80
C LEU A 19 -2.71 -13.92 15.50
N PHE A 20 -3.72 -13.04 15.54
CA PHE A 20 -4.47 -12.64 14.35
C PHE A 20 -3.57 -11.89 13.35
N ILE A 21 -2.76 -10.95 13.83
CA ILE A 21 -1.80 -10.18 13.01
C ILE A 21 -0.76 -11.12 12.35
N SER A 22 -0.19 -12.05 13.11
CA SER A 22 0.81 -13.00 12.59
C SER A 22 0.21 -14.00 11.59
N THR A 23 -1.02 -14.47 11.81
CA THR A 23 -1.73 -15.35 10.88
C THR A 23 -2.03 -14.63 9.56
N TRP A 24 -2.48 -13.38 9.65
CA TRP A 24 -2.74 -12.56 8.46
C TRP A 24 -1.48 -12.28 7.65
N GLN A 25 -0.40 -11.85 8.32
CA GLN A 25 0.91 -11.62 7.68
C GLN A 25 1.43 -12.89 6.99
N THR A 26 1.31 -14.04 7.64
CA THR A 26 1.73 -15.34 7.09
C THR A 26 0.91 -15.72 5.86
N SER A 27 -0.40 -15.47 5.90
CA SER A 27 -1.30 -15.74 4.77
C SER A 27 -0.97 -14.86 3.56
N LEU A 28 -0.70 -13.57 3.76
CA LEU A 28 -0.29 -12.66 2.68
C LEU A 28 1.04 -13.09 2.04
N LYS A 29 2.02 -13.51 2.86
CA LYS A 29 3.31 -14.02 2.37
C LYS A 29 3.14 -15.32 1.58
N ALA A 30 2.33 -16.26 2.09
CA ALA A 30 2.02 -17.49 1.38
C ALA A 30 1.33 -17.22 0.03
N LEU A 31 0.36 -16.31 0.01
CA LEU A 31 -0.34 -15.90 -1.20
C LEU A 31 0.63 -15.25 -2.21
N SER A 32 1.57 -14.44 -1.72
CA SER A 32 2.62 -13.84 -2.54
C SER A 32 3.55 -14.87 -3.20
N GLY A 33 3.65 -16.09 -2.67
CA GLY A 33 4.35 -17.20 -3.32
C GLY A 33 3.47 -17.99 -4.29
N ALA A 34 2.14 -17.89 -4.15
CA ALA A 34 1.16 -18.63 -4.93
C ALA A 34 0.47 -17.79 -6.03
N VAL A 35 0.94 -16.56 -6.29
CA VAL A 35 0.35 -15.64 -7.27
C VAL A 35 0.23 -16.21 -8.68
N SER A 36 1.10 -17.15 -9.07
CA SER A 36 1.02 -17.85 -10.35
C SER A 36 -0.26 -18.69 -10.52
N TYR A 37 -0.92 -19.06 -9.42
CA TYR A 37 -2.17 -19.83 -9.42
C TYR A 37 -3.42 -18.95 -9.27
N ILE A 38 -3.25 -17.64 -9.06
CA ILE A 38 -4.38 -16.73 -8.90
C ILE A 38 -4.89 -16.35 -10.29
N ASP A 39 -6.11 -16.78 -10.62
CA ASP A 39 -6.85 -16.30 -11.79
C ASP A 39 -7.86 -15.19 -11.43
N ILE A 40 -7.94 -14.17 -12.30
CA ILE A 40 -8.75 -12.96 -12.07
C ILE A 40 -10.26 -13.26 -12.13
N SER A 41 -10.66 -14.28 -12.89
CA SER A 41 -12.06 -14.67 -13.09
C SER A 41 -12.57 -15.52 -11.93
N HIS A 42 -11.70 -16.36 -11.37
CA HIS A 42 -12.06 -17.31 -10.30
C HIS A 42 -11.88 -16.72 -8.90
N HIS A 43 -11.02 -15.70 -8.73
CA HIS A 43 -10.71 -15.11 -7.43
C HIS A 43 -11.03 -13.60 -7.34
N GLU A 44 -12.00 -13.13 -8.12
CA GLU A 44 -12.38 -11.71 -8.17
C GLU A 44 -12.70 -11.13 -6.78
N SER A 45 -13.52 -11.81 -5.96
CA SER A 45 -13.88 -11.35 -4.61
C SER A 45 -12.66 -11.19 -3.68
N LEU A 46 -11.70 -12.12 -3.78
CA LEU A 46 -10.45 -12.05 -3.02
C LEU A 46 -9.61 -10.86 -3.49
N LEU A 47 -9.47 -10.68 -4.80
CA LEU A 47 -8.70 -9.58 -5.39
C LEU A 47 -9.32 -8.21 -5.08
N VAL A 48 -10.64 -8.07 -5.20
CA VAL A 48 -11.37 -6.85 -4.80
C VAL A 48 -11.14 -6.55 -3.32
N SER A 49 -11.18 -7.57 -2.47
CA SER A 49 -10.92 -7.40 -1.04
C SER A 49 -9.47 -6.97 -0.76
N ILE A 50 -8.49 -7.58 -1.42
CA ILE A 50 -7.06 -7.24 -1.28
C ILE A 50 -6.80 -5.82 -1.78
N PHE A 51 -7.29 -5.46 -2.98
CA PHE A 51 -7.08 -4.14 -3.57
C PHE A 51 -7.91 -3.04 -2.88
N GLY A 52 -8.96 -3.40 -2.15
CA GLY A 52 -9.74 -2.48 -1.32
C GLY A 52 -9.09 -2.15 0.03
N MET A 53 -8.05 -2.87 0.44
CA MET A 53 -7.36 -2.60 1.71
C MET A 53 -6.54 -1.30 1.66
N SER A 54 -6.51 -0.61 2.80
CA SER A 54 -5.73 0.62 2.98
C SER A 54 -4.58 0.38 3.96
N MET A 55 -3.36 0.73 3.53
CA MET A 55 -2.16 0.66 4.37
C MET A 55 -2.25 1.62 5.57
N TRP A 56 -3.11 2.64 5.53
CA TRP A 56 -3.24 3.62 6.61
C TRP A 56 -3.70 3.02 7.94
N ASN A 57 -4.41 1.88 7.93
CA ASN A 57 -4.97 1.22 9.12
C ASN A 57 -4.21 -0.04 9.55
N SER A 58 -3.10 -0.39 8.90
CA SER A 58 -2.41 -1.67 9.12
C SER A 58 -1.13 -1.52 9.94
N ASP A 59 -0.72 -2.54 10.65
CA ASP A 59 0.62 -2.55 11.27
C ASP A 59 1.73 -2.58 10.21
N PRO A 60 2.93 -2.02 10.51
CA PRO A 60 4.05 -1.98 9.56
C PRO A 60 4.37 -3.34 8.93
N ASP A 61 4.33 -4.42 9.72
CA ASP A 61 4.58 -5.79 9.26
C ASP A 61 3.54 -6.29 8.25
N ILE A 62 2.28 -5.89 8.42
CA ILE A 62 1.20 -6.18 7.48
C ILE A 62 1.39 -5.35 6.21
N MET A 63 1.76 -4.06 6.33
CA MET A 63 2.04 -3.22 5.16
C MET A 63 3.18 -3.80 4.32
N ASP A 64 4.24 -4.30 4.95
CA ASP A 64 5.38 -4.90 4.26
C ASP A 64 5.00 -6.21 3.56
N ALA A 65 4.15 -7.03 4.18
CA ALA A 65 3.59 -8.22 3.54
C ALA A 65 2.66 -7.87 2.36
N MET A 66 1.79 -6.86 2.52
CA MET A 66 0.91 -6.35 1.46
C MET A 66 1.72 -5.81 0.29
N LYS A 67 2.76 -5.00 0.55
CA LYS A 67 3.71 -4.53 -0.46
C LYS A 67 4.28 -5.72 -1.24
N GLY A 68 4.78 -6.75 -0.55
CA GLY A 68 5.34 -7.95 -1.18
C GLY A 68 4.36 -8.64 -2.11
N LEU A 69 3.12 -8.81 -1.67
CA LEU A 69 2.04 -9.39 -2.46
C LEU A 69 1.72 -8.55 -3.72
N ILE A 70 1.59 -7.23 -3.57
CA ILE A 70 1.27 -6.32 -4.69
C ILE A 70 2.38 -6.35 -5.76
N VAL A 71 3.65 -6.30 -5.33
CA VAL A 71 4.79 -6.39 -6.25
C VAL A 71 4.79 -7.74 -6.97
N SER A 72 4.55 -8.83 -6.26
CA SER A 72 4.54 -10.18 -6.84
C SER A 72 3.40 -10.38 -7.83
N LEU A 73 2.19 -9.88 -7.54
CA LEU A 73 1.04 -9.88 -8.45
C LEU A 73 1.34 -9.12 -9.74
N ALA A 74 1.90 -7.91 -9.63
CA ALA A 74 2.23 -7.08 -10.79
C ALA A 74 3.34 -7.72 -11.65
N ALA A 75 4.31 -8.40 -11.02
CA ALA A 75 5.40 -9.08 -11.71
C ALA A 75 4.98 -10.42 -12.33
N SER A 76 3.97 -11.10 -11.78
CA SER A 76 3.54 -12.41 -12.26
C SER A 76 2.77 -12.34 -13.58
N ASP A 77 1.88 -11.36 -13.73
CA ASP A 77 1.03 -11.23 -14.92
C ASP A 77 0.66 -9.76 -15.15
N GLY A 78 0.85 -9.29 -16.38
CA GLY A 78 0.58 -7.91 -16.79
C GLY A 78 -0.87 -7.47 -16.60
N LYS A 79 -1.82 -8.39 -16.46
CA LYS A 79 -3.24 -8.08 -16.20
C LYS A 79 -3.49 -7.47 -14.81
N TYR A 80 -2.63 -7.74 -13.83
CA TYR A 80 -2.78 -7.22 -12.48
C TYR A 80 -2.14 -5.84 -12.27
N VAL A 81 -1.28 -5.41 -13.20
CA VAL A 81 -0.48 -4.19 -13.07
C VAL A 81 -1.36 -2.97 -12.81
N ASP A 82 -2.44 -2.76 -13.57
CA ASP A 82 -3.29 -1.57 -13.39
C ASP A 82 -4.00 -1.56 -12.04
N SER A 83 -4.48 -2.72 -11.57
CA SER A 83 -5.12 -2.85 -10.25
C SER A 83 -4.13 -2.61 -9.12
N CYS A 84 -2.92 -3.16 -9.22
CA CYS A 84 -1.83 -2.92 -8.28
C CYS A 84 -1.43 -1.44 -8.23
N LEU A 85 -1.24 -0.80 -9.38
CA LEU A 85 -0.91 0.62 -9.46
C LEU A 85 -2.06 1.49 -8.91
N THR A 86 -3.31 1.15 -9.21
CA THR A 86 -4.49 1.87 -8.70
C THR A 86 -4.58 1.82 -7.19
N MET A 87 -4.39 0.64 -6.58
CA MET A 87 -4.37 0.47 -5.13
C MET A 87 -3.22 1.26 -4.47
N LEU A 88 -2.02 1.22 -5.05
CA LEU A 88 -0.88 2.00 -4.55
C LEU A 88 -1.17 3.50 -4.63
N VAL A 89 -1.76 3.95 -5.74
CA VAL A 89 -2.10 5.36 -5.94
C VAL A 89 -3.17 5.83 -4.95
N SER A 90 -4.17 5.00 -4.64
CA SER A 90 -5.19 5.36 -3.65
C SER A 90 -4.62 5.53 -2.24
N ASN A 91 -3.51 4.85 -1.92
CA ASN A 91 -2.84 4.99 -0.62
C ASN A 91 -2.01 6.29 -0.49
N PHE A 92 -1.79 7.06 -1.56
CA PHE A 92 -1.23 8.42 -1.43
C PHE A 92 -2.20 9.38 -0.74
N THR A 93 -3.50 9.10 -0.82
CA THR A 93 -4.54 9.92 -0.21
C THR A 93 -4.89 9.34 1.15
N PRO A 94 -4.57 10.03 2.26
CA PRO A 94 -5.02 9.60 3.58
C PRO A 94 -6.55 9.64 3.66
N PRO A 95 -7.17 8.66 4.35
CA PRO A 95 -8.59 8.69 4.63
C PRO A 95 -9.02 9.96 5.38
N SER A 96 -10.27 10.41 5.19
CA SER A 96 -10.78 11.68 5.73
C SER A 96 -10.62 11.81 7.26
N TYR A 97 -10.84 10.74 8.01
CA TYR A 97 -10.65 10.72 9.47
C TYR A 97 -9.19 10.90 9.92
N PHE A 98 -8.23 10.71 9.01
CA PHE A 98 -6.81 10.85 9.30
C PHE A 98 -6.27 12.25 9.00
N LEU A 99 -7.03 13.08 8.26
CA LEU A 99 -6.59 14.41 7.82
C LEU A 99 -6.24 15.34 8.99
N ASP A 100 -6.99 15.28 10.09
CA ASP A 100 -6.73 16.12 11.26
C ASP A 100 -5.46 15.68 11.99
N LYS A 101 -5.17 14.38 12.00
CA LYS A 101 -3.99 13.79 12.63
C LYS A 101 -2.69 14.11 11.88
N LEU A 102 -2.76 14.49 10.60
CA LEU A 102 -1.57 14.88 9.81
C LEU A 102 -0.85 16.12 10.32
N LYS A 103 -1.43 16.86 11.27
CA LYS A 103 -0.79 17.99 11.95
C LYS A 103 0.05 17.54 13.16
N GLU A 104 -0.19 16.33 13.66
CA GLU A 104 0.47 15.80 14.84
C GLU A 104 1.74 15.02 14.46
N PRO A 105 2.77 15.00 15.33
CA PRO A 105 4.01 14.24 15.08
C PRO A 105 3.75 12.77 14.73
N HIS A 106 2.80 12.13 15.43
CA HIS A 106 2.41 10.74 15.16
C HIS A 106 1.79 10.58 13.75
N GLY A 107 0.94 11.52 13.31
CA GLY A 107 0.34 11.44 11.98
C GLY A 107 1.31 11.74 10.86
N ILE A 108 2.30 12.60 11.10
CA ILE A 108 3.41 12.85 10.16
C ILE A 108 4.28 11.60 10.00
N GLU A 109 4.66 10.98 11.10
CA GLU A 109 5.44 9.74 11.09
C GLU A 109 4.69 8.62 10.35
N ARG A 110 3.40 8.47 10.64
CA ARG A 110 2.55 7.48 9.96
C ARG A 110 2.44 7.76 8.46
N LYS A 111 2.27 9.02 8.05
CA LYS A 111 2.29 9.42 6.64
C LYS A 111 3.60 8.99 5.99
N HIS A 112 4.73 9.25 6.63
CA HIS A 112 6.04 8.85 6.11
C HIS A 112 6.16 7.32 5.94
N GLN A 113 5.69 6.55 6.91
CA GLN A 113 5.70 5.08 6.86
C GLN A 113 4.87 4.50 5.72
N VAL A 114 3.68 5.03 5.47
CA VAL A 114 2.82 4.58 4.37
C VAL A 114 3.43 4.99 3.03
N LEU A 115 3.80 6.26 2.89
CA LEU A 115 4.31 6.79 1.62
C LEU A 115 5.63 6.14 1.20
N SER A 116 6.56 5.92 2.13
CA SER A 116 7.83 5.23 1.83
C SER A 116 7.63 3.81 1.27
N ARG A 117 6.65 3.07 1.79
CA ARG A 117 6.30 1.72 1.32
C ARG A 117 5.63 1.73 -0.04
N VAL A 118 4.69 2.65 -0.25
CA VAL A 118 4.05 2.85 -1.57
C VAL A 118 5.12 3.19 -2.62
N HIS A 119 6.05 4.09 -2.29
CA HIS A 119 7.18 4.43 -3.15
C HIS A 119 8.08 3.24 -3.47
N ALA A 120 8.47 2.48 -2.45
CA ALA A 120 9.27 1.29 -2.63
C ALA A 120 8.55 0.27 -3.53
N ALA A 121 7.24 0.08 -3.36
CA ALA A 121 6.43 -0.81 -4.19
C ALA A 121 6.41 -0.37 -5.66
N LEU A 122 6.10 0.90 -5.93
CA LEU A 122 6.07 1.45 -7.28
C LEU A 122 7.43 1.36 -7.98
N LYS A 123 8.50 1.61 -7.23
CA LYS A 123 9.87 1.43 -7.74
C LYS A 123 10.12 -0.04 -8.11
N SER A 124 9.87 -0.98 -7.20
CA SER A 124 10.03 -2.41 -7.47
C SER A 124 9.21 -2.89 -8.67
N ILE A 125 7.96 -2.43 -8.80
CA ILE A 125 7.13 -2.76 -9.97
C ILE A 125 7.72 -2.16 -11.25
N SER A 126 8.23 -0.93 -11.21
CA SER A 126 8.84 -0.27 -12.38
C SER A 126 10.16 -0.92 -12.82
N ASP A 127 10.87 -1.52 -11.88
CA ASP A 127 12.11 -2.26 -12.13
C ASP A 127 11.80 -3.64 -12.75
N LEU A 128 10.72 -4.31 -12.29
CA LEU A 128 10.29 -5.63 -12.78
C LEU A 128 9.43 -5.55 -14.05
N VAL A 129 8.62 -4.49 -14.20
CA VAL A 129 7.65 -4.29 -15.28
C VAL A 129 7.94 -2.93 -15.95
N PRO A 130 8.73 -2.89 -17.03
CA PRO A 130 9.21 -1.65 -17.62
C PRO A 130 8.10 -0.76 -18.23
N LEU A 131 6.91 -1.33 -18.47
CA LEU A 131 5.72 -0.59 -18.94
C LEU A 131 4.90 0.02 -17.78
N ALA A 132 5.17 -0.33 -16.53
CA ALA A 132 4.40 0.16 -15.38
C ALA A 132 4.45 1.69 -15.24
N PRO A 133 5.58 2.41 -15.45
CA PRO A 133 5.60 3.87 -15.43
C PRO A 133 4.66 4.52 -16.45
N MET A 134 4.51 3.93 -17.64
CA MET A 134 3.59 4.44 -18.67
C MET A 134 2.13 4.23 -18.26
N ARG A 135 1.81 3.10 -17.61
CA ARG A 135 0.46 2.79 -17.10
C ARG A 135 0.10 3.60 -15.85
N LEU A 136 1.10 4.01 -15.07
CA LEU A 136 0.90 4.82 -13.86
C LEU A 136 0.36 6.22 -14.18
N LEU A 137 0.83 6.85 -15.27
CA LEU A 137 0.45 8.22 -15.63
C LEU A 137 -1.08 8.42 -15.77
N PRO A 138 -1.81 7.65 -16.60
CA PRO A 138 -3.26 7.80 -16.73
C PRO A 138 -4.00 7.52 -15.41
N ILE A 139 -3.50 6.57 -14.60
CA ILE A 139 -4.10 6.23 -13.29
C ILE A 139 -3.98 7.39 -12.31
N VAL A 140 -2.80 8.02 -12.23
CA VAL A 140 -2.57 9.19 -11.38
C VAL A 140 -3.46 10.34 -11.83
N LEU A 141 -3.55 10.61 -13.14
CA LEU A 141 -4.42 11.66 -13.67
C LEU A 141 -5.91 11.41 -13.36
N GLN A 142 -6.36 10.16 -13.44
CA GLN A 142 -7.74 9.79 -13.10
C GLN A 142 -8.03 9.91 -11.60
N ARG A 143 -7.04 9.59 -10.75
CA ARG A 143 -7.17 9.63 -9.29
C ARG A 143 -6.84 10.99 -8.68
N MET A 144 -6.39 11.95 -9.48
CA MET A 144 -6.16 13.33 -9.03
C MET A 144 -7.49 13.96 -8.58
N PRO A 145 -7.54 14.61 -7.40
CA PRO A 145 -8.71 15.39 -7.01
C PRO A 145 -8.92 16.50 -8.04
N THR A 146 -10.06 16.51 -8.73
CA THR A 146 -10.46 17.62 -9.59
C THR A 146 -10.48 18.92 -8.77
N VAL A 147 -9.97 20.01 -9.35
CA VAL A 147 -9.70 21.36 -8.79
C VAL A 147 -10.78 21.94 -7.85
N HIS A 148 -12.00 21.39 -7.85
CA HIS A 148 -13.10 21.79 -6.97
C HIS A 148 -13.09 21.13 -5.57
N ASN A 149 -12.20 20.16 -5.31
CA ASN A 149 -12.03 19.57 -3.98
C ASN A 149 -10.79 20.15 -3.29
N LYS A 150 -10.98 20.66 -2.06
CA LYS A 150 -10.02 21.37 -1.17
C LYS A 150 -8.74 20.61 -0.77
N HIS A 151 -8.31 19.60 -1.52
CA HIS A 151 -7.19 18.74 -1.18
C HIS A 151 -5.92 19.09 -1.96
N GLU A 152 -5.55 20.36 -1.98
CA GLU A 152 -4.29 20.88 -2.53
C GLU A 152 -3.07 20.10 -1.99
N ARG A 153 -3.14 19.69 -0.72
CA ARG A 153 -2.12 18.86 -0.05
C ARG A 153 -2.00 17.44 -0.63
N VAL A 154 -3.09 16.86 -1.14
CA VAL A 154 -3.08 15.52 -1.76
C VAL A 154 -2.47 15.60 -3.15
N PHE A 155 -2.73 16.69 -3.87
CA PHE A 155 -2.08 16.99 -5.14
C PHE A 155 -0.57 17.18 -4.97
N GLU A 156 -0.12 17.97 -3.99
CA GLU A 156 1.31 18.12 -3.70
C GLU A 156 1.98 16.79 -3.34
N ILE A 157 1.33 15.96 -2.51
CA ILE A 157 1.86 14.63 -2.15
C ILE A 157 1.97 13.77 -3.40
N LEU A 158 0.91 13.64 -4.19
CA LEU A 158 0.91 12.85 -5.43
C LEU A 158 1.95 13.36 -6.42
N LEU A 159 2.09 14.68 -6.57
CA LEU A 159 3.03 15.30 -7.51
C LEU A 159 4.48 15.10 -7.07
N GLN A 160 4.80 15.34 -5.79
CA GLN A 160 6.13 15.06 -5.24
C GLN A 160 6.45 13.57 -5.33
N SER A 161 5.48 12.73 -4.99
CA SER A 161 5.61 11.28 -5.05
C SER A 161 5.86 10.78 -6.48
N PHE A 162 5.13 11.33 -7.45
CA PHE A 162 5.29 11.02 -8.87
C PHE A 162 6.64 11.52 -9.39
N GLN A 163 7.04 12.75 -9.04
CA GLN A 163 8.35 13.30 -9.37
C GLN A 163 9.48 12.42 -8.82
N ILE A 164 9.44 12.02 -7.54
CA ILE A 164 10.46 11.14 -6.94
C ILE A 164 10.53 9.81 -7.70
N THR A 165 9.38 9.20 -8.00
CA THR A 165 9.33 7.88 -8.64
C THR A 165 9.81 7.95 -10.08
N VAL A 166 9.27 8.87 -10.88
CA VAL A 166 9.64 9.05 -12.29
C VAL A 166 11.07 9.59 -12.42
N LEU A 167 11.45 10.67 -11.72
CA LEU A 167 12.81 11.21 -11.84
C LEU A 167 13.86 10.20 -11.42
N ASN A 168 13.67 9.44 -10.33
CA ASN A 168 14.69 8.47 -9.91
C ASN A 168 14.77 7.25 -10.84
N THR A 169 13.63 6.72 -11.28
CA THR A 169 13.61 5.56 -12.19
C THR A 169 14.14 5.92 -13.58
N TYR A 170 13.83 7.11 -14.11
CA TYR A 170 14.31 7.53 -15.43
C TYR A 170 15.77 8.01 -15.39
N LYS A 171 16.19 8.77 -14.37
CA LYS A 171 17.58 9.24 -14.25
C LYS A 171 18.57 8.09 -14.06
N SER A 172 18.16 7.01 -13.40
CA SER A 172 18.94 5.77 -13.29
C SER A 172 19.08 4.99 -14.61
N LYS A 173 18.10 5.08 -15.52
CA LYS A 173 18.10 4.33 -16.80
C LYS A 173 18.81 5.06 -17.94
N PHE A 174 19.08 6.35 -17.80
CA PHE A 174 19.85 7.15 -18.77
C PHE A 174 21.31 7.44 -18.31
N ALA A 175 21.69 7.01 -17.11
CA ALA A 175 23.05 7.17 -16.58
C ALA A 175 23.90 5.89 -16.70
N GLN A 176 23.38 4.84 -17.34
CA GLN A 176 24.07 3.59 -17.70
C GLN A 176 24.10 3.48 -19.22
#